data_AF-A0A9D6Y0W3-F1
#
_entry.id   AF-A0A9D6Y0W3-F1
#
_cell.length_a   1.000
_cell.length_b   1.000
_cell.length_c   1.000
_cell.angle_alpha   90.00
_cell.angle_beta   90.00
_cell.angle_gamma   90.00
#
_symmetry.space_group_name_H-M   'P 1'
#
loop_
_entity.id
_entity.type
_entity.pdbx_description
1 polymer ?
#
loop_
_entity_poly.entity_id
_entity_poly.type
_entity_poly.pdbx_seq_one_letter_code
_entity_poly.pdbx_strand_id
1 'polypeptide(L)'
;MNELHEEFRQRGLTVLLVNMREDPELVRRTVKTRGYTAPVVLDTGGAVSAAYRVTGTPTVFLIDRRLDLVGRAIGRRDWAGTDGRRLLETLLGP
;
A
#
# COMPACT_ATOMS: atom_id res chain seq x y z
N MET A 1 -6.65 4.61 -1.81
CA MET A 1 -5.39 4.45 -1.03
C MET A 1 -5.04 5.71 -0.25
N ASN A 2 -4.85 6.89 -0.88
CA ASN A 2 -4.64 8.14 -0.13
C ASN A 2 -5.74 8.40 0.90
N GLU A 3 -7.00 8.32 0.47
CA GLU A 3 -8.18 8.50 1.34
C GLU A 3 -8.12 7.57 2.57
N LEU A 4 -7.95 6.27 2.35
CA LEU A 4 -7.82 5.28 3.42
C LEU A 4 -6.63 5.57 4.35
N HIS A 5 -5.51 6.02 3.79
CA HIS A 5 -4.36 6.39 4.59
C HIS A 5 -4.71 7.55 5.52
N GLU A 6 -5.21 8.67 4.98
CA GLU A 6 -5.56 9.83 5.80
C GLU A 6 -6.61 9.49 6.86
N GLU A 7 -7.65 8.76 6.47
CA GLU A 7 -8.77 8.43 7.34
C GLU A 7 -8.36 7.52 8.50
N PHE A 8 -7.59 6.47 8.22
CA PHE A 8 -7.24 5.47 9.24
C PHE A 8 -5.84 5.66 9.85
N ARG A 9 -5.05 6.66 9.42
CA ARG A 9 -3.69 6.91 9.95
C ARG A 9 -3.67 7.09 11.46
N GLN A 10 -4.64 7.83 12.01
CA GLN A 10 -4.73 8.06 13.45
C GLN A 10 -5.13 6.80 14.23
N ARG A 11 -5.73 5.81 13.56
CA ARG A 11 -6.06 4.49 14.13
C ARG A 11 -4.92 3.46 13.96
N GLY A 12 -3.80 3.89 13.39
CA GLY A 12 -2.59 3.07 13.20
C GLY A 12 -2.48 2.41 11.83
N LEU A 13 -3.31 2.76 10.84
CA LEU A 13 -3.10 2.29 9.47
C LEU A 13 -1.97 3.06 8.80
N THR A 14 -0.94 2.36 8.32
CA THR A 14 0.04 2.93 7.38
C THR A 14 -0.13 2.27 6.02
N VAL A 15 -0.35 3.10 4.99
CA VAL A 15 -0.35 2.64 3.60
C VAL A 15 1.02 2.99 3.02
N LEU A 16 1.78 1.98 2.62
CA LEU A 16 3.05 2.18 1.91
C LEU A 16 2.84 1.90 0.43
N LEU A 17 3.07 2.91 -0.41
CA LEU A 17 3.05 2.74 -1.86
C LEU A 17 4.46 2.36 -2.31
N VAL A 18 4.66 1.09 -2.65
CA VAL A 18 5.95 0.59 -3.14
C VAL A 18 6.01 0.75 -4.65
N ASN A 19 6.90 1.62 -5.13
CA ASN A 19 7.25 1.70 -6.53
C ASN A 19 8.44 0.77 -6.83
N MET A 20 8.46 0.14 -8.00
CA MET A 20 9.38 -0.93 -8.33
C MET A 20 10.17 -0.60 -9.60
N ARG A 21 11.51 -0.66 -9.54
CA ARG A 21 12.40 -0.56 -10.71
C ARG A 21 12.16 0.65 -11.63
N GLU A 22 11.69 1.76 -11.08
CA GLU A 22 11.46 3.01 -11.80
C GLU A 22 12.55 4.04 -11.49
N ASP A 23 12.71 5.02 -12.37
CA ASP A 23 13.53 6.19 -12.12
C ASP A 23 13.03 6.99 -10.89
N PRO A 24 13.85 7.18 -9.84
CA PRO A 24 13.44 7.90 -8.63
C PRO A 24 12.91 9.30 -8.87
N GLU A 25 13.43 10.01 -9.86
CA GLU A 25 13.06 11.39 -10.14
C GLU A 25 11.71 11.46 -10.87
N LEU A 26 11.44 10.52 -11.78
CA LEU A 26 10.10 10.32 -12.34
C LEU A 26 9.08 10.01 -11.25
N VAL A 27 9.40 9.13 -10.30
CA VAL A 27 8.50 8.82 -9.18
C VAL A 27 8.26 10.06 -8.32
N ARG A 28 9.31 10.81 -7.95
CA ARG A 28 9.20 12.05 -7.17
C ARG A 28 8.27 13.07 -7.85
N ARG A 29 8.45 13.32 -9.14
CA ARG A 29 7.57 14.21 -9.90
C ARG A 29 6.13 13.69 -9.91
N THR A 30 5.94 12.40 -10.18
CA THR A 30 4.60 11.78 -10.22
C THR A 30 3.88 11.89 -8.87
N VAL A 31 4.60 11.69 -7.77
CA VAL A 31 4.09 11.84 -6.40
C VAL A 31 3.59 13.25 -6.15
N LYS A 32 4.40 14.26 -6.51
CA LYS A 32 4.02 15.66 -6.38
C LYS A 32 2.82 16.01 -7.24
N THR A 33 2.82 15.62 -8.52
CA THR A 33 1.76 15.96 -9.47
C THR A 33 0.43 15.29 -9.13
N ARG A 34 0.44 14.05 -8.63
CA ARG A 34 -0.77 13.30 -8.28
C ARG A 34 -1.25 13.51 -6.85
N GLY A 35 -0.50 14.25 -6.03
CA GLY A 35 -0.85 14.52 -4.64
C GLY A 35 -0.96 13.27 -3.78
N TYR A 36 -0.02 12.32 -3.92
CA TYR A 36 0.03 11.18 -3.00
C TYR A 36 0.39 11.65 -1.59
N THR A 37 -0.46 11.28 -0.62
CA THR A 37 -0.24 11.61 0.80
C THR A 37 0.32 10.42 1.57
N ALA A 38 -0.01 9.21 1.14
CA ALA A 38 0.62 8.00 1.62
C ALA A 38 2.12 7.97 1.27
N PRO A 39 3.01 7.54 2.19
CA PRO A 39 4.43 7.40 1.91
C PRO A 39 4.69 6.52 0.69
N VAL A 40 5.55 7.01 -0.21
CA VAL A 40 6.03 6.26 -1.38
C VAL A 40 7.46 5.82 -1.12
N VAL A 41 7.70 4.52 -1.22
CA VAL A 41 9.03 3.91 -1.06
C VAL A 41 9.49 3.32 -2.38
N LEU A 42 10.80 3.31 -2.60
CA LEU A 42 11.41 2.90 -3.86
C LEU A 42 12.12 1.56 -3.70
N ASP A 43 11.68 0.56 -4.45
CA ASP A 43 12.37 -0.71 -4.64
C ASP A 43 13.07 -0.69 -6.00
N THR A 44 14.09 0.16 -6.13
CA THR A 44 14.79 0.41 -7.41
C THR A 44 15.47 -0.84 -7.94
N GLY A 45 16.02 -1.69 -7.06
CA GLY A 45 16.61 -2.99 -7.42
C GLY A 45 15.60 -4.12 -7.61
N GLY A 46 14.35 -3.95 -7.16
CA GLY A 46 13.32 -5.00 -7.21
C GLY A 46 13.51 -6.11 -6.16
N ALA A 47 14.41 -5.94 -5.18
CA ALA A 47 14.73 -6.96 -4.20
C ALA A 47 13.55 -7.21 -3.24
N VAL A 48 12.84 -6.15 -2.84
CA VAL A 48 11.66 -6.27 -1.97
C VAL A 48 10.55 -7.00 -2.73
N SER A 49 10.30 -6.60 -3.97
CA SER A 49 9.25 -7.19 -4.79
C SER A 49 9.52 -8.65 -5.13
N ALA A 50 10.80 -9.01 -5.32
CA ALA A 50 11.22 -10.40 -5.47
C ALA A 50 10.98 -11.21 -4.19
N ALA A 51 11.37 -10.69 -3.03
CA ALA A 51 11.16 -11.35 -1.73
C ALA A 51 9.67 -11.59 -1.45
N TYR A 52 8.81 -10.63 -1.81
CA TYR A 52 7.35 -10.73 -1.68
C TYR A 52 6.68 -11.48 -2.86
N ARG A 53 7.46 -11.96 -3.83
CA ARG A 53 7.00 -12.70 -5.02
C ARG A 53 5.90 -11.95 -5.78
N VAL A 54 6.11 -10.66 -6.03
CA VAL A 54 5.22 -9.82 -6.82
C VAL A 54 5.41 -10.16 -8.30
N THR A 55 4.35 -10.64 -8.94
CA THR A 55 4.34 -11.03 -10.36
C THR A 55 3.58 -10.07 -11.25
N GLY A 56 2.90 -9.09 -10.67
CA GLY A 56 2.12 -8.08 -11.40
C GLY A 56 1.62 -6.97 -10.49
N THR A 57 1.33 -5.81 -11.08
CA THR A 57 0.78 -4.65 -10.36
C THR A 57 -0.70 -4.43 -10.73
N PRO A 58 -1.53 -3.93 -9.78
CA PRO A 58 -1.21 -3.78 -8.37
C PRO A 58 -1.22 -5.14 -7.65
N THR A 59 -0.31 -5.31 -6.69
CA THR A 59 -0.39 -6.35 -5.64
C THR A 59 -0.38 -5.64 -4.30
N VAL A 60 -1.28 -6.03 -3.39
CA VAL A 60 -1.40 -5.46 -2.05
C VAL A 60 -1.18 -6.56 -1.02
N PHE A 61 -0.44 -6.22 0.03
CA PHE A 61 -0.23 -7.07 1.20
C PHE A 61 -0.83 -6.37 2.42
N LEU A 62 -1.51 -7.15 3.26
CA LEU A 62 -2.02 -6.71 4.55
C LEU A 62 -1.15 -7.32 5.62
N ILE A 63 -0.52 -6.47 6.42
CA ILE A 63 0.38 -6.85 7.50
C ILE A 63 -0.24 -6.31 8.79
N ASP A 64 -0.39 -7.15 9.80
CA ASP A 64 -0.99 -6.76 11.07
C ASP A 64 0.03 -6.08 12.01
N ARG A 65 -0.41 -5.71 13.22
CA ARG A 65 0.44 -5.04 14.23
C ARG A 65 1.55 -5.93 14.80
N ARG A 66 1.48 -7.25 14.61
CA ARG A 66 2.50 -8.23 15.00
C ARG A 66 3.50 -8.48 13.87
N LEU A 67 3.34 -7.78 12.75
CA LEU A 67 4.10 -7.93 11.51
C LEU A 67 3.83 -9.26 10.79
N ASP A 68 2.69 -9.89 11.08
CA ASP A 68 2.27 -11.10 10.39
C ASP A 68 1.54 -10.74 9.08
N LEU A 69 1.82 -11.50 8.02
CA LEU A 69 1.12 -11.36 6.74
C LEU A 69 -0.27 -11.98 6.85
N VAL A 70 -1.30 -11.14 6.99
CA VAL A 70 -2.69 -11.56 7.17
C VAL A 70 -3.52 -11.53 5.88
N GLY A 71 -2.98 -10.98 4.80
CA GLY A 71 -3.67 -10.99 3.51
C GLY A 71 -2.79 -10.61 2.33
N ARG A 72 -3.16 -11.11 1.14
CA ARG A 72 -2.57 -10.76 -0.15
C ARG A 72 -3.66 -10.64 -1.19
N ALA A 73 -3.62 -9.59 -1.99
CA ALA A 73 -4.51 -9.39 -3.12
C ALA A 73 -3.73 -9.06 -4.39
N ILE A 74 -4.04 -9.74 -5.48
CA ILE A 74 -3.47 -9.48 -6.81
C ILE A 74 -4.55 -8.84 -7.68
N GLY A 75 -4.18 -7.79 -8.42
CA GLY A 75 -5.08 -7.04 -9.27
C GLY A 75 -5.84 -5.94 -8.53
N ARG A 76 -6.65 -5.20 -9.28
CA ARG A 76 -7.40 -4.05 -8.73
C ARG A 76 -8.50 -4.55 -7.78
N ARG A 77 -8.63 -3.87 -6.66
CA ARG A 77 -9.68 -4.04 -5.65
C ARG A 77 -10.18 -2.67 -5.21
N ASP A 78 -11.46 -2.60 -4.89
CA ASP A 78 -12.04 -1.39 -4.31
C ASP A 78 -11.85 -1.41 -2.79
N TRP A 79 -10.68 -0.94 -2.36
CA TRP A 79 -10.35 -0.86 -0.94
C TRP A 79 -11.14 0.23 -0.20
N ALA A 80 -11.63 1.24 -0.92
CA ALA A 80 -12.42 2.32 -0.36
C ALA A 80 -13.92 2.01 -0.34
N GLY A 81 -14.35 0.95 -1.03
CA GLY A 81 -15.69 0.40 -0.95
C GLY A 81 -15.98 -0.28 0.40
N THR A 82 -17.26 -0.63 0.60
CA THR A 82 -17.80 -1.15 1.85
C THR A 82 -17.02 -2.34 2.40
N ASP A 83 -16.71 -3.34 1.56
CA ASP A 83 -16.03 -4.56 2.02
C ASP A 83 -14.56 -4.32 2.36
N GLY A 84 -13.88 -3.46 1.59
CA GLY A 84 -12.51 -3.05 1.86
C GLY A 84 -12.39 -2.32 3.20
N ARG A 85 -13.28 -1.34 3.43
CA ARG A 85 -13.36 -0.60 4.69
C ARG A 85 -13.66 -1.51 5.88
N ARG A 86 -14.66 -2.40 5.77
CA ARG A 86 -15.02 -3.35 6.84
C ARG A 86 -13.84 -4.25 7.22
N LEU A 87 -13.08 -4.73 6.24
CA LEU A 87 -11.88 -5.53 6.50
C LEU A 87 -10.83 -4.72 7.27
N LEU A 88 -10.53 -3.49 6.84
CA LEU A 88 -9.56 -2.64 7.52
C LEU A 88 -9.99 -2.30 8.95
N GLU A 89 -11.28 -1.99 9.16
CA GLU A 89 -11.83 -1.74 10.49
C GLU A 89 -11.68 -2.96 11.41
N THR A 90 -11.93 -4.16 10.89
CA THR A 90 -11.75 -5.42 11.63
C THR A 90 -10.29 -5.61 12.04
N LEU A 91 -9.34 -5.33 11.15
CA LEU A 91 -7.91 -5.47 11.42
C LEU A 91 -7.35 -4.39 12.35
N LEU A 92 -7.91 -3.18 12.31
CA LEU A 92 -7.51 -2.09 13.20
C LEU A 92 -8.04 -2.29 14.62
N GLY A 93 -9.08 -3.10 14.78
CA GLY A 93 -9.75 -3.29 16.06
C GLY A 93 -10.50 -2.04 16.54
N PRO A 94 -11.04 -2.10 17.76
CA PRO A 94 -11.69 -0.96 18.41
C PRO A 94 -10.73 0.21 18.63
#